data_AF-A0A1Q3BUJ3-F1
#
_entry.id   AF-A0A1Q3BUJ3-F1
#
_cell.length_a   1.000
_cell.length_b   1.000
_cell.length_c   1.000
_cell.angle_alpha   90.00
_cell.angle_beta   90.00
_cell.angle_gamma   90.00
#
_symmetry.space_group_name_H-M   'P 1'
#
loop_
_entity.id
_entity.type
_entity.pdbx_description
1 polymer ?
#
loop_
_entity_poly.entity_id
_entity_poly.type
_entity_poly.pdbx_seq_one_letter_code
_entity_poly.pdbx_strand_id
1 'polypeptide(L)'
;MRPHKLAQLAKKYAIPGGLDLEIPADLRSATVSQPGHFVVFQDALEHGLRLPLPPFAITVLRHYQIHPSMLQAQSWGFIVGFLVRCLEAGAVPTIGLFKEFHTVAPTPKKRGFHFKSRVSRPKLLAENTKSVKRWRKKYFLVKNLPRFMPCPWADSLDTERLNQRSFLTREEAADLRRLSALEQEDVLKVVSEDRLRRHGLSMSVGRRVRLEVEAEEGRIERESRTAMVELLPPQPRKERAVLCFL
;
A
#
# COMPACT_ATOMS: atom_id res chain seq x y z
N MET A 1 -16.45 17.71 -8.40
CA MET A 1 -17.38 16.68 -7.86
C MET A 1 -18.53 17.40 -7.15
N ARG A 2 -19.71 16.80 -6.92
CA ARG A 2 -20.80 17.44 -6.13
C ARG A 2 -20.85 16.84 -4.71
N PRO A 3 -21.26 17.60 -3.67
CA PRO A 3 -21.29 17.10 -2.28
C PRO A 3 -22.07 15.79 -2.09
N HIS A 4 -23.28 15.69 -2.68
CA HIS A 4 -24.07 14.45 -2.60
C HIS A 4 -23.32 13.24 -3.18
N LYS A 5 -22.51 13.45 -4.22
CA LYS A 5 -21.75 12.38 -4.85
C LYS A 5 -20.58 11.95 -3.98
N LEU A 6 -19.92 12.90 -3.32
CA LEU A 6 -18.88 12.59 -2.33
C LEU A 6 -19.44 11.76 -1.17
N ALA A 7 -20.60 12.14 -0.62
CA ALA A 7 -21.27 11.37 0.44
C ALA A 7 -21.62 9.93 -0.01
N GLN A 8 -22.10 9.77 -1.25
CA GLN A 8 -22.34 8.44 -1.82
C GLN A 8 -21.06 7.60 -1.93
N LEU A 9 -19.95 8.20 -2.36
CA LEU A 9 -18.66 7.52 -2.45
C LEU A 9 -18.14 7.14 -1.06
N ALA A 10 -18.21 8.06 -0.09
CA ALA A 10 -17.82 7.79 1.28
C ALA A 10 -18.58 6.60 1.87
N LYS A 11 -19.90 6.55 1.68
CA LYS A 11 -20.73 5.41 2.09
C LYS A 11 -20.36 4.13 1.34
N LYS A 12 -20.27 4.19 0.01
CA LYS A 12 -20.01 3.03 -0.86
C LYS A 12 -18.68 2.33 -0.55
N TYR A 13 -17.63 3.11 -0.31
CA TYR A 13 -16.28 2.60 -0.09
C TYR A 13 -15.87 2.59 1.39
N ALA A 14 -16.84 2.74 2.30
CA ALA A 14 -16.63 2.77 3.75
C ALA A 14 -15.50 3.73 4.18
N ILE A 15 -15.42 4.92 3.56
CA ILE A 15 -14.43 5.93 3.93
C ILE A 15 -14.72 6.36 5.38
N PRO A 16 -13.72 6.31 6.29
CA PRO A 16 -13.95 6.70 7.68
C PRO A 16 -14.41 8.15 7.82
N GLY A 17 -15.42 8.38 8.65
CA GLY A 17 -15.97 9.71 8.90
C GLY A 17 -15.02 10.68 9.60
N GLY A 18 -13.95 10.18 10.24
CA GLY A 18 -12.90 11.01 10.85
C GLY A 18 -11.90 11.61 9.85
N LEU A 19 -12.04 11.31 8.55
CA LEU A 19 -11.22 11.93 7.51
C LEU A 19 -11.88 13.23 7.04
N ASP A 20 -11.07 14.28 6.91
CA ASP A 20 -11.52 15.56 6.36
C ASP A 20 -11.51 15.49 4.83
N LEU A 21 -12.71 15.47 4.24
CA LEU A 21 -12.93 15.32 2.80
C LEU A 21 -13.32 16.67 2.18
N GLU A 22 -12.55 17.12 1.20
CA GLU A 22 -12.79 18.40 0.52
C GLU A 22 -13.08 18.20 -0.97
N ILE A 23 -14.04 18.95 -1.50
CA ILE A 23 -14.18 19.15 -2.95
C ILE A 23 -13.44 20.44 -3.30
N PRO A 24 -12.26 20.37 -3.94
CA PRO A 24 -11.48 21.56 -4.21
C PRO A 24 -12.17 22.43 -5.28
N ALA A 25 -12.06 23.75 -5.10
CA ALA A 25 -12.54 24.73 -6.07
C ALA A 25 -11.57 24.87 -7.26
N ASP A 26 -10.25 24.83 -7.03
CA ASP A 26 -9.23 24.87 -8.08
C ASP A 26 -8.93 23.45 -8.61
N LEU A 27 -9.00 23.29 -9.93
CA LEU A 27 -8.68 22.03 -10.58
C LEU A 27 -7.21 21.64 -10.47
N ARG A 28 -6.31 22.61 -10.26
CA ARG A 28 -4.86 22.39 -10.13
C ARG A 28 -4.51 21.66 -8.84
N SER A 29 -5.33 21.76 -7.80
CA SER A 29 -5.12 21.11 -6.50
C SER A 29 -5.07 19.58 -6.59
N ALA A 30 -5.71 18.98 -7.61
CA ALA A 30 -5.59 17.54 -7.86
C ALA A 30 -4.21 17.11 -8.38
N THR A 31 -3.42 18.04 -8.92
CA THR A 31 -2.19 17.71 -9.67
C THR A 31 -0.91 18.09 -8.95
N VAL A 32 -1.01 18.88 -7.88
CA VAL A 32 0.11 19.38 -7.07
C VAL A 32 0.16 18.62 -5.76
N SER A 33 1.36 18.25 -5.34
CA SER A 33 1.57 17.72 -3.99
C SER A 33 1.55 18.83 -2.98
N GLN A 34 0.63 18.76 -2.04
CA GLN A 34 0.53 19.72 -0.93
C GLN A 34 0.64 18.96 0.39
N PRO A 35 1.36 19.51 1.38
CA PRO A 35 1.39 18.93 2.71
C PRO A 35 -0.02 18.68 3.26
N GLY A 36 -0.19 17.50 3.86
CA GLY A 36 -1.46 17.07 4.42
C GLY A 36 -2.55 16.73 3.40
N HIS A 37 -2.37 16.93 2.09
CA HIS A 37 -3.42 16.67 1.10
C HIS A 37 -3.14 15.43 0.28
N PHE A 38 -4.16 14.59 0.13
CA PHE A 38 -4.14 13.41 -0.73
C PHE A 38 -5.29 13.48 -1.74
N VAL A 39 -4.99 13.39 -3.04
CA VAL A 39 -6.01 13.36 -4.08
C VAL A 39 -6.59 11.96 -4.26
N VAL A 40 -7.91 11.87 -4.29
CA VAL A 40 -8.65 10.62 -4.51
C VAL A 40 -9.50 10.73 -5.76
N PHE A 41 -9.20 9.91 -6.76
CA PHE A 41 -10.05 9.78 -7.95
C PHE A 41 -11.13 8.75 -7.71
N GLN A 42 -12.34 9.01 -8.21
CA GLN A 42 -13.44 8.05 -8.13
C GLN A 42 -13.05 6.71 -8.75
N ASP A 43 -12.44 6.73 -9.95
CA ASP A 43 -12.02 5.52 -10.64
C ASP A 43 -10.95 4.75 -9.85
N ALA A 44 -10.11 5.42 -9.05
CA ALA A 44 -9.13 4.73 -8.21
C ALA A 44 -9.83 3.91 -7.11
N LEU A 45 -10.91 4.43 -6.51
CA LEU A 45 -11.74 3.68 -5.55
C LEU A 45 -12.37 2.45 -6.20
N GLU A 46 -12.84 2.59 -7.44
CA GLU A 46 -13.37 1.48 -8.25
C GLU A 46 -12.32 0.40 -8.56
N HIS A 47 -11.03 0.76 -8.56
CA HIS A 47 -9.90 -0.15 -8.76
C HIS A 47 -9.18 -0.49 -7.45
N GLY A 48 -9.87 -0.44 -6.31
CA GLY A 48 -9.37 -1.01 -5.06
C GLY A 48 -8.69 -0.03 -4.11
N LEU A 49 -8.49 1.24 -4.46
CA LEU A 49 -8.00 2.25 -3.51
C LEU A 49 -8.94 2.32 -2.29
N ARG A 50 -8.41 2.12 -1.07
CA ARG A 50 -9.17 2.28 0.17
C ARG A 50 -8.49 3.27 1.09
N LEU A 51 -9.31 3.89 1.94
CA LEU A 51 -8.88 4.91 2.89
C LEU A 51 -9.11 4.46 4.33
N PRO A 52 -8.14 4.73 5.22
CA PRO A 52 -6.81 5.26 4.93
C PRO A 52 -6.00 4.24 4.13
N LEU A 53 -4.94 4.73 3.48
CA LEU A 53 -4.13 3.87 2.64
C LEU A 53 -3.56 2.70 3.46
N PRO A 54 -3.63 1.46 2.93
CA PRO A 54 -2.88 0.35 3.48
C PRO A 54 -1.39 0.72 3.56
N PRO A 55 -0.67 0.38 4.67
CA PRO A 55 0.74 0.76 4.84
C PRO A 55 1.62 0.39 3.63
N PHE A 56 1.40 -0.81 3.06
CA PHE A 56 2.11 -1.26 1.88
C PHE A 56 1.91 -0.34 0.66
N ALA A 57 0.70 0.19 0.45
CA ALA A 57 0.44 1.10 -0.66
C ALA A 57 1.23 2.42 -0.51
N ILE A 58 1.37 2.92 0.73
CA ILE A 58 2.21 4.09 1.03
C ILE A 58 3.67 3.76 0.71
N THR A 59 4.16 2.58 1.11
CA THR A 59 5.52 2.12 0.82
C THR A 59 5.79 2.06 -0.68
N VAL A 60 4.85 1.57 -1.50
CA VAL A 60 4.97 1.57 -2.96
C VAL A 60 5.07 3.00 -3.50
N LEU A 61 4.16 3.89 -3.13
CA LEU A 61 4.20 5.28 -3.62
C LEU A 61 5.52 5.98 -3.27
N ARG A 62 6.02 5.78 -2.05
CA ARG A 62 7.30 6.34 -1.58
C ARG A 62 8.50 5.74 -2.32
N HIS A 63 8.53 4.42 -2.50
CA HIS A 63 9.64 3.74 -3.18
C HIS A 63 9.81 4.24 -4.62
N TYR A 64 8.70 4.34 -5.35
CA TYR A 64 8.72 4.82 -6.74
C TYR A 64 8.68 6.34 -6.85
N GLN A 65 8.53 7.09 -5.75
CA GLN A 65 8.38 8.54 -5.73
C GLN A 65 7.25 9.05 -6.66
N ILE A 66 6.13 8.33 -6.71
CA ILE A 66 4.99 8.64 -7.58
C ILE A 66 3.89 9.38 -6.82
N HIS A 67 3.61 10.61 -7.23
CA HIS A 67 2.46 11.34 -6.69
C HIS A 67 1.15 10.61 -7.06
N PRO A 68 0.16 10.49 -6.16
CA PRO A 68 -1.13 9.85 -6.47
C PRO A 68 -1.83 10.42 -7.71
N SER A 69 -1.67 11.72 -8.01
CA SER A 69 -2.22 12.34 -9.23
C SER A 69 -1.61 11.82 -10.53
N MET A 70 -0.39 11.32 -10.44
CA MET A 70 0.39 10.80 -11.56
C MET A 70 0.12 9.32 -11.80
N LEU A 71 -0.44 8.60 -10.83
CA LEU A 71 -0.71 7.17 -10.92
C LEU A 71 -2.09 6.90 -11.53
N GLN A 72 -2.14 6.13 -12.62
CA GLN A 72 -3.42 5.73 -13.22
C GLN A 72 -4.31 4.97 -12.24
N ALA A 73 -5.63 5.20 -12.32
CA ALA A 73 -6.63 4.55 -11.47
C ALA A 73 -6.45 3.02 -11.39
N GLN A 74 -6.20 2.37 -12.52
CA GLN A 74 -6.05 0.91 -12.60
C GLN A 74 -4.86 0.37 -11.81
N SER A 75 -3.82 1.19 -11.64
CA SER A 75 -2.61 0.80 -10.94
C SER A 75 -2.84 0.55 -9.44
N TRP A 76 -3.89 1.15 -8.86
CA TRP A 76 -4.33 0.79 -7.50
C TRP A 76 -4.76 -0.67 -7.40
N GLY A 77 -5.31 -1.23 -8.47
CA GLY A 77 -5.72 -2.63 -8.52
C GLY A 77 -4.53 -3.57 -8.39
N PHE A 78 -3.39 -3.24 -9.01
CA PHE A 78 -2.17 -4.03 -8.88
C PHE A 78 -1.56 -3.90 -7.48
N ILE A 79 -1.51 -2.68 -6.92
CA ILE A 79 -0.95 -2.46 -5.57
C ILE A 79 -1.78 -3.19 -4.51
N VAL A 80 -3.09 -2.97 -4.51
CA VAL A 80 -4.00 -3.54 -3.50
C VAL A 80 -4.27 -5.01 -3.78
N GLY A 81 -4.38 -5.41 -5.04
CA GLY A 81 -4.53 -6.80 -5.44
C GLY A 81 -3.32 -7.63 -5.01
N PHE A 82 -2.10 -7.14 -5.23
CA PHE A 82 -0.89 -7.81 -4.75
C PHE A 82 -0.90 -7.97 -3.24
N LEU A 83 -1.28 -6.91 -2.51
CA LEU A 83 -1.42 -6.97 -1.06
C LEU A 83 -2.42 -8.07 -0.63
N VAL A 84 -3.61 -8.14 -1.26
CA VAL A 84 -4.60 -9.18 -0.97
C VAL A 84 -4.02 -10.57 -1.23
N ARG A 85 -3.36 -10.79 -2.38
CA ARG A 85 -2.74 -12.09 -2.70
C ARG A 85 -1.65 -12.49 -1.71
N CYS A 86 -0.87 -11.52 -1.21
CA CYS A 86 0.10 -11.78 -0.15
C CYS A 86 -0.61 -12.24 1.13
N LEU A 87 -1.67 -11.55 1.55
CA LEU A 87 -2.43 -11.91 2.74
C LEU A 87 -3.09 -13.30 2.61
N GLU A 88 -3.65 -13.62 1.45
CA GLU A 88 -4.24 -14.94 1.16
C GLU A 88 -3.20 -16.06 1.17
N ALA A 89 -1.97 -15.79 0.71
CA ALA A 89 -0.87 -16.75 0.70
C ALA A 89 -0.07 -16.83 2.01
N GLY A 90 -0.38 -15.98 3.00
CA GLY A 90 0.44 -15.83 4.21
C GLY A 90 1.85 -15.28 3.93
N ALA A 91 2.01 -14.50 2.87
CA ALA A 91 3.26 -13.86 2.48
C ALA A 91 3.37 -12.42 3.01
N VAL A 92 4.59 -11.98 3.28
CA VAL A 92 4.84 -10.60 3.71
C VAL A 92 4.96 -9.71 2.46
N PRO A 93 4.11 -8.69 2.27
CA PRO A 93 4.17 -7.85 1.09
C PRO A 93 5.39 -6.91 1.15
N THR A 94 6.39 -7.14 0.30
CA THR A 94 7.59 -6.31 0.18
C THR A 94 7.70 -5.66 -1.20
N ILE A 95 8.53 -4.61 -1.31
CA ILE A 95 8.85 -4.00 -2.61
C ILE A 95 9.62 -4.98 -3.50
N GLY A 96 10.52 -5.78 -2.93
CA GLY A 96 11.27 -6.81 -3.66
C GLY A 96 10.33 -7.78 -4.37
N LEU A 97 9.36 -8.34 -3.63
CA LEU A 97 8.33 -9.22 -4.17
C LEU A 97 7.41 -8.51 -5.16
N PHE A 98 6.98 -7.28 -4.87
CA PHE A 98 6.12 -6.53 -5.78
C PHE A 98 6.76 -6.36 -7.16
N LYS A 99 8.07 -6.08 -7.20
CA LYS A 99 8.87 -5.94 -8.42
C LYS A 99 9.00 -7.24 -9.20
N GLU A 100 8.91 -8.41 -8.58
CA GLU A 100 8.92 -9.68 -9.30
C GLU A 100 7.67 -9.86 -10.17
N PHE A 101 6.52 -9.38 -9.69
CA PHE A 101 5.24 -9.55 -10.41
C PHE A 101 4.84 -8.34 -11.25
N HIS A 102 5.35 -7.15 -10.95
CA HIS A 102 4.90 -5.91 -11.57
C HIS A 102 6.05 -5.07 -12.11
N THR A 103 5.72 -4.26 -13.11
CA THR A 103 6.60 -3.21 -13.66
C THR A 103 5.85 -1.89 -13.71
N VAL A 104 6.58 -0.78 -13.58
CA VAL A 104 6.06 0.57 -13.79
C VAL A 104 6.41 1.04 -15.20
N ALA A 105 5.50 1.73 -15.87
CA ALA A 105 5.74 2.33 -17.17
C ALA A 105 5.09 3.72 -17.27
N PRO A 106 5.66 4.64 -18.08
CA PRO A 106 5.00 5.90 -18.39
C PRO A 106 3.70 5.64 -19.14
N THR A 107 2.71 6.51 -18.95
CA THR A 107 1.47 6.46 -19.73
C THR A 107 1.73 6.95 -21.15
N PRO A 108 1.42 6.17 -22.21
CA PRO A 108 1.60 6.62 -23.58
C PRO A 108 0.80 7.91 -23.85
N LYS A 109 1.48 8.91 -24.42
CA LYS A 109 0.88 10.19 -24.87
C LYS A 109 0.18 11.01 -23.76
N LYS A 110 0.40 10.71 -22.47
CA LYS A 110 -0.20 11.44 -21.34
C LYS A 110 0.77 11.51 -20.15
N ARG A 111 0.66 12.57 -19.36
CA ARG A 111 1.41 12.73 -18.11
C ARG A 111 0.96 11.70 -17.07
N GLY A 112 1.89 10.88 -16.56
CA GLY A 112 1.65 9.92 -15.47
C GLY A 112 2.24 8.55 -15.72
N PHE A 113 2.06 7.65 -14.76
CA PHE A 113 2.63 6.30 -14.72
C PHE A 113 1.54 5.27 -14.44
N HIS A 114 1.82 4.02 -14.81
CA HIS A 114 0.96 2.90 -14.48
C HIS A 114 1.79 1.66 -14.13
N PHE A 115 1.26 0.85 -13.22
CA PHE A 115 1.73 -0.51 -12.98
C PHE A 115 1.04 -1.48 -13.94
N LYS A 116 1.79 -2.51 -14.34
CA LYS A 116 1.34 -3.62 -15.18
C LYS A 116 2.04 -4.92 -14.76
N SER A 117 1.51 -6.05 -15.17
CA SER A 117 2.15 -7.35 -14.85
C SER A 117 3.49 -7.49 -15.57
N ARG A 118 4.48 -8.07 -14.90
CA ARG A 118 5.81 -8.36 -15.47
C ARG A 118 5.69 -9.53 -16.45
N VAL A 119 6.26 -9.37 -17.65
CA VAL A 119 6.19 -10.37 -18.73
C VAL A 119 6.99 -11.64 -18.40
N SER A 120 8.11 -11.52 -17.69
CA SER A 120 9.04 -12.63 -17.41
C SER A 120 8.64 -13.52 -16.23
N ARG A 121 7.41 -13.44 -15.75
CA ARG A 121 6.88 -14.27 -14.65
C ARG A 121 5.44 -14.70 -14.95
N PRO A 122 4.99 -15.84 -14.40
CA PRO A 122 3.57 -16.16 -14.33
C PRO A 122 2.82 -14.99 -13.68
N LYS A 123 1.71 -14.61 -14.30
CA LYS A 123 0.95 -13.44 -13.88
C LYS A 123 0.17 -13.79 -12.61
N LEU A 124 0.41 -13.05 -11.53
CA LEU A 124 -0.38 -13.15 -10.30
C LEU A 124 -1.78 -12.52 -10.48
N LEU A 125 -1.83 -11.42 -11.23
CA LEU A 125 -3.04 -10.65 -11.51
C LEU A 125 -3.23 -10.51 -13.02
N ALA A 126 -4.42 -10.82 -13.51
CA ALA A 126 -4.84 -10.50 -14.86
C ALA A 126 -5.27 -9.03 -14.95
N GLU A 127 -4.73 -8.34 -15.95
CA GLU A 127 -5.09 -6.95 -16.21
C GLU A 127 -6.53 -6.87 -16.68
N ASN A 128 -7.26 -5.86 -16.19
CA ASN A 128 -8.58 -5.59 -16.69
C ASN A 128 -8.50 -4.84 -18.02
N THR A 129 -9.17 -5.33 -19.05
CA THR A 129 -9.20 -4.71 -20.38
C THR A 129 -10.11 -3.47 -20.45
N LYS A 130 -10.87 -3.16 -19.39
CA LYS A 130 -11.74 -1.99 -19.35
C LYS A 130 -10.93 -0.69 -19.37
N SER A 131 -10.94 -0.01 -20.50
CA SER A 131 -10.32 1.31 -20.62
C SER A 131 -11.06 2.34 -19.77
N VAL A 132 -10.35 2.94 -18.81
CA VAL A 132 -10.89 4.03 -17.99
C VAL A 132 -10.66 5.36 -18.71
N LYS A 133 -11.66 5.80 -19.47
CA LYS A 133 -11.62 7.10 -20.13
C LYS A 133 -11.80 8.21 -19.10
N ARG A 134 -10.93 9.22 -19.14
CA ARG A 134 -11.07 10.47 -18.36
C ARG A 134 -11.07 10.28 -16.84
N TRP A 135 -10.30 9.32 -16.31
CA TRP A 135 -10.20 8.98 -14.88
C TRP A 135 -9.87 10.16 -13.95
N ARG A 136 -9.24 11.22 -14.46
CA ARG A 136 -8.91 12.44 -13.68
C ARG A 136 -10.06 13.43 -13.50
N LYS A 137 -11.25 13.17 -14.07
CA LYS A 137 -12.36 14.16 -14.05
C LYS A 137 -13.13 14.21 -12.75
N LYS A 138 -13.14 13.14 -11.96
CA LYS A 138 -13.94 13.03 -10.73
C LYS A 138 -13.02 12.70 -9.58
N TYR A 139 -12.80 13.69 -8.71
CA TYR A 139 -11.96 13.53 -7.54
C TYR A 139 -12.43 14.41 -6.38
N PHE A 140 -11.85 14.15 -5.22
CA PHE A 140 -11.90 14.94 -4.00
C PHE A 140 -10.52 14.89 -3.33
N LEU A 141 -10.27 15.75 -2.35
CA LEU A 141 -9.06 15.75 -1.53
C LEU A 141 -9.37 15.19 -0.14
N VAL A 142 -8.38 14.56 0.46
CA VAL A 142 -8.39 14.14 1.85
C VAL A 142 -7.30 14.90 2.58
N LYS A 143 -7.67 15.61 3.64
CA LYS A 143 -6.73 16.31 4.50
C LYS A 143 -6.25 15.42 5.64
N ASN A 144 -5.02 15.65 6.08
CA ASN A 144 -4.37 15.01 7.21
C ASN A 144 -4.42 13.48 7.15
N LEU A 145 -4.28 12.90 5.96
CA LEU A 145 -4.35 11.46 5.78
C LEU A 145 -3.21 10.79 6.58
N PRO A 146 -3.53 9.87 7.53
CA PRO A 146 -2.52 9.28 8.41
C PRO A 146 -1.39 8.60 7.63
N ARG A 147 -0.14 8.84 8.06
CA ARG A 147 1.10 8.32 7.47
C ARG A 147 1.37 8.78 6.02
N PHE A 148 0.49 9.57 5.40
CA PHE A 148 0.77 10.18 4.11
C PHE A 148 1.47 11.52 4.33
N MET A 149 2.77 11.54 4.05
CA MET A 149 3.58 12.76 4.10
C MET A 149 3.88 13.19 2.66
N PRO A 150 3.80 14.50 2.34
CA PRO A 150 4.33 14.98 1.07
C PRO A 150 5.79 14.54 0.94
N CYS A 151 6.14 13.96 -0.20
CA CYS A 151 7.54 13.69 -0.54
C CYS A 151 7.89 14.45 -1.82
N PRO A 152 9.17 14.69 -2.12
CA PRO A 152 9.57 15.22 -3.42
C PRO A 152 9.19 14.18 -4.49
N TRP A 153 8.06 14.40 -5.15
CA TRP A 153 7.58 13.52 -6.20
C TRP A 153 8.37 13.80 -7.47
N ALA A 154 8.70 12.73 -8.17
CA ALA A 154 9.42 12.86 -9.42
C ALA A 154 8.43 13.16 -10.57
N ASP A 155 8.74 14.17 -11.38
CA ASP A 155 7.99 14.44 -12.62
C ASP A 155 8.38 13.48 -13.74
N SER A 156 9.53 12.84 -13.61
CA SER A 156 10.04 11.77 -14.48
C SER A 156 10.48 10.59 -13.63
N LEU A 157 10.34 9.37 -14.16
CA LEU A 157 10.85 8.16 -13.52
C LEU A 157 11.80 7.47 -14.46
N ASP A 158 12.95 7.07 -13.94
CA ASP A 158 13.79 6.05 -14.58
C ASP A 158 13.13 4.69 -14.38
N THR A 159 12.18 4.37 -15.28
CA THR A 159 11.44 3.12 -15.18
C THR A 159 12.32 1.91 -15.47
N GLU A 160 13.44 2.06 -16.17
CA GLU A 160 14.37 0.97 -16.39
C GLU A 160 15.01 0.55 -15.07
N ARG A 161 15.64 1.50 -14.36
CA ARG A 161 16.26 1.25 -13.05
C ARG A 161 15.23 0.75 -12.03
N LEU A 162 14.05 1.37 -11.98
CA LEU A 162 12.99 0.97 -11.05
C LEU A 162 12.41 -0.42 -11.33
N ASN A 163 12.54 -0.93 -12.57
CA ASN A 163 12.09 -2.26 -12.96
C ASN A 163 13.19 -3.33 -12.89
N GLN A 164 14.43 -2.98 -12.54
CA GLN A 164 15.49 -3.96 -12.29
C GLN A 164 15.07 -4.89 -11.15
N ARG A 165 15.41 -6.18 -11.25
CA ARG A 165 15.08 -7.14 -10.18
C ARG A 165 15.87 -6.80 -8.92
N SER A 166 15.27 -7.10 -7.78
CA SER A 166 15.93 -6.93 -6.48
C SER A 166 16.51 -8.27 -6.05
N PHE A 167 17.60 -8.25 -5.28
CA PHE A 167 18.00 -9.42 -4.53
C PHE A 167 16.93 -9.72 -3.48
N LEU A 168 16.45 -10.96 -3.45
CA LEU A 168 15.46 -11.41 -2.49
C LEU A 168 16.17 -12.08 -1.32
N THR A 169 15.70 -11.78 -0.12
CA THR A 169 16.04 -12.54 1.09
C THR A 169 15.54 -13.99 0.98
N ARG A 170 16.00 -14.86 1.89
CA ARG A 170 15.55 -16.27 1.92
C ARG A 170 14.05 -16.36 2.19
N GLU A 171 13.54 -15.47 3.03
CA GLU A 171 12.14 -15.33 3.41
C GLU A 171 11.30 -14.86 2.21
N GLU A 172 11.74 -13.80 1.52
CA GLU A 172 11.08 -13.35 0.30
C GLU A 172 11.14 -14.42 -0.81
N ALA A 173 12.22 -15.18 -0.93
CA ALA A 173 12.28 -16.28 -1.88
C ALA A 173 11.23 -17.37 -1.57
N ALA A 174 10.93 -17.62 -0.30
CA ALA A 174 9.86 -18.55 0.10
C ALA A 174 8.47 -17.97 -0.20
N ASP A 175 8.25 -16.70 0.10
CA ASP A 175 7.02 -15.98 -0.24
C ASP A 175 6.77 -15.95 -1.74
N LEU A 176 7.82 -15.70 -2.53
CA LEU A 176 7.75 -15.72 -3.98
C LEU A 176 7.30 -17.09 -4.50
N ARG A 177 7.78 -18.19 -3.92
CA ARG A 177 7.35 -19.54 -4.30
C ARG A 177 5.86 -19.75 -4.00
N ARG A 178 5.39 -19.35 -2.82
CA ARG A 178 3.96 -19.42 -2.45
C ARG A 178 3.09 -18.62 -3.43
N LEU A 179 3.47 -17.38 -3.70
CA LEU A 179 2.75 -16.50 -4.61
C LEU A 179 2.77 -17.00 -6.06
N SER A 180 3.89 -17.57 -6.51
CA SER A 180 4.02 -18.10 -7.88
C SER A 180 3.23 -19.39 -8.11
N ALA A 181 2.88 -20.10 -7.03
CA ALA A 181 2.03 -21.29 -7.08
C ALA A 181 0.53 -20.95 -7.14
N LEU A 182 0.16 -19.70 -6.91
CA LEU A 182 -1.23 -19.27 -7.03
C LEU A 182 -1.66 -19.17 -8.48
N GLU A 183 -2.92 -19.53 -8.74
CA GLU A 183 -3.54 -19.25 -10.03
C GLU A 183 -3.68 -17.74 -10.26
N GLN A 184 -3.58 -17.37 -11.53
CA GLN A 184 -3.82 -16.01 -11.98
C GLN A 184 -5.30 -15.65 -11.78
N GLU A 185 -5.57 -14.47 -11.23
CA GLU A 185 -6.94 -13.98 -11.08
C GLU A 185 -7.13 -12.56 -11.61
N ASP A 186 -8.33 -12.26 -12.11
CA ASP A 186 -8.72 -10.90 -12.51
C ASP A 186 -8.55 -9.90 -11.36
N VAL A 187 -7.85 -8.80 -11.65
CA VAL A 187 -7.51 -7.81 -10.63
C VAL A 187 -8.74 -7.25 -9.91
N LEU A 188 -9.86 -7.02 -10.61
CA LEU A 188 -11.08 -6.50 -9.97
C LEU A 188 -11.83 -7.54 -9.16
N LYS A 189 -11.72 -8.83 -9.51
CA LYS A 189 -12.21 -9.91 -8.64
C LYS A 189 -11.43 -9.96 -7.33
N VAL A 190 -10.11 -9.80 -7.39
CA VAL A 190 -9.24 -9.79 -6.19
C VAL A 190 -9.52 -8.58 -5.31
N VAL A 191 -9.69 -7.38 -5.88
CA VAL A 191 -10.01 -6.16 -5.12
C VAL A 191 -11.52 -5.92 -4.92
N SER A 192 -12.31 -6.99 -4.89
CA SER A 192 -13.75 -6.90 -4.60
C SER A 192 -13.99 -6.41 -3.17
N GLU A 193 -15.11 -5.71 -2.94
CA GLU A 193 -15.46 -5.21 -1.59
C GLU A 193 -15.48 -6.31 -0.53
N ASP A 194 -15.96 -7.50 -0.88
CA ASP A 194 -16.00 -8.65 0.02
C ASP A 194 -14.59 -9.09 0.44
N ARG A 195 -13.66 -9.25 -0.51
CA ARG A 195 -12.28 -9.61 -0.19
C ARG A 195 -11.57 -8.53 0.61
N LEU A 196 -11.73 -7.28 0.22
CA LEU A 196 -11.13 -6.16 0.95
C LEU A 196 -11.66 -6.10 2.39
N ARG A 197 -12.93 -6.42 2.64
CA ARG A 197 -13.50 -6.53 4.00
C ARG A 197 -12.93 -7.70 4.78
N ARG A 198 -12.83 -8.88 4.17
CA ARG A 198 -12.25 -10.08 4.78
C ARG A 198 -10.82 -9.85 5.28
N HIS A 199 -10.05 -9.05 4.55
CA HIS A 199 -8.67 -8.71 4.92
C HIS A 199 -8.52 -7.38 5.68
N GLY A 200 -9.62 -6.76 6.13
CA GLY A 200 -9.59 -5.53 6.92
C GLY A 200 -9.13 -4.28 6.17
N LEU A 201 -9.09 -4.32 4.83
CA LEU A 201 -8.70 -3.21 3.96
C LEU A 201 -9.86 -2.27 3.62
N SER A 202 -11.10 -2.74 3.70
CA SER A 202 -12.33 -1.94 3.56
C SER A 202 -13.17 -2.12 4.82
N MET A 203 -13.16 -1.15 5.75
CA MET A 203 -13.81 -1.28 7.06
C MET A 203 -14.66 -0.05 7.38
N SER A 204 -15.85 -0.29 7.92
CA SER A 204 -16.66 0.77 8.55
C SER A 204 -16.08 1.17 9.91
N VAL A 205 -16.31 2.43 10.27
CA VAL A 205 -15.73 3.18 11.41
C VAL A 205 -15.61 2.39 12.73
N GLY A 206 -16.60 1.56 13.08
CA GLY A 206 -16.65 0.90 14.39
C GLY A 206 -15.58 -0.15 14.68
N ARG A 207 -15.05 -0.86 13.65
CA ARG A 207 -14.04 -1.92 13.86
C ARG A 207 -12.61 -1.39 13.86
N ARG A 208 -12.40 -0.21 13.26
CA ARG A 208 -11.08 0.38 13.01
C ARG A 208 -10.51 1.07 14.23
N VAL A 209 -11.35 1.77 15.01
CA VAL A 209 -10.97 2.34 16.30
C VAL A 209 -10.46 1.25 17.23
N ARG A 210 -11.17 0.11 17.29
CA ARG A 210 -10.77 -1.04 18.10
C ARG A 210 -9.41 -1.61 17.69
N LEU A 211 -9.15 -1.80 16.40
CA LEU A 211 -7.88 -2.34 15.91
C LEU A 211 -6.71 -1.33 15.99
N GLU A 212 -6.96 -0.03 15.85
CA GLU A 212 -5.92 1.01 16.03
C GLU A 212 -5.56 1.18 17.52
N VAL A 213 -6.54 1.09 18.42
CA VAL A 213 -6.30 1.03 19.88
C VAL A 213 -5.55 -0.25 20.25
N GLU A 214 -5.99 -1.42 19.79
CA GLU A 214 -5.32 -2.71 20.07
C GLU A 214 -3.88 -2.76 19.49
N ALA A 215 -3.64 -2.12 18.34
CA ALA A 215 -2.30 -2.05 17.74
C ALA A 215 -1.36 -1.08 18.48
N GLU A 216 -1.87 0.05 18.98
CA GLU A 216 -1.10 1.02 19.75
C GLU A 216 -0.81 0.50 21.16
N GLU A 217 -1.79 -0.13 21.82
CA GLU A 217 -1.60 -0.84 23.10
C GLU A 217 -0.55 -1.94 22.96
N GLY A 218 -0.63 -2.76 21.91
CA GLY A 218 0.36 -3.80 21.64
C GLY A 218 1.75 -3.26 21.31
N ARG A 219 1.86 -2.02 20.79
CA ARG A 219 3.14 -1.36 20.54
C ARG A 219 3.76 -0.83 21.84
N ILE A 220 2.96 -0.17 22.67
CA ILE A 220 3.39 0.34 23.98
C ILE A 220 3.87 -0.81 24.87
N GLU A 221 3.17 -1.95 24.85
CA GLU A 221 3.56 -3.12 25.63
C GLU A 221 4.90 -3.72 25.16
N ARG A 222 5.15 -3.76 23.83
CA ARG A 222 6.42 -4.25 23.27
C ARG A 222 7.60 -3.31 23.55
N GLU A 223 7.39 -2.00 23.44
CA GLU A 223 8.41 -0.99 23.77
C GLU A 223 8.75 -1.05 25.27
N SER A 224 7.75 -1.22 26.15
CA SER A 224 7.94 -1.38 27.59
C SER A 224 8.71 -2.66 27.95
N ARG A 225 8.37 -3.79 27.32
CA ARG A 225 9.10 -5.07 27.52
C ARG A 225 10.54 -5.00 27.02
N THR A 226 10.78 -4.32 25.90
CA THR A 226 12.14 -4.15 25.34
C THR A 226 13.01 -3.29 26.26
N ALA A 227 12.47 -2.19 26.77
CA ALA A 227 13.16 -1.32 27.72
C ALA A 227 13.49 -2.03 29.05
N MET A 228 12.60 -2.92 29.54
CA MET A 228 12.89 -3.72 30.74
C MET A 228 14.04 -4.72 30.54
N VAL A 229 14.19 -5.29 29.34
CA VAL A 229 15.28 -6.22 29.04
C VAL A 229 16.63 -5.51 28.91
N GLU A 230 16.65 -4.27 28.38
CA GLU A 230 17.88 -3.47 28.28
C GLU A 230 18.37 -2.92 29.63
N LEU A 231 17.50 -2.78 30.63
CA LEU A 231 17.86 -2.32 31.97
C LEU A 231 18.36 -3.44 32.90
N LEU A 232 18.33 -4.69 32.46
CA LEU A 232 18.84 -5.81 33.24
C LEU A 232 20.38 -5.86 33.14
N PRO A 233 21.11 -5.77 34.28
CA PRO A 233 22.56 -5.83 34.25
C PRO A 233 23.03 -7.19 33.68
N PRO A 234 24.13 -7.21 32.90
CA PRO A 234 24.65 -8.44 32.33
C PRO A 234 24.98 -9.44 33.45
N GLN A 235 24.40 -10.63 33.36
CA GLN A 235 24.65 -11.70 34.32
C GLN A 235 26.13 -12.11 34.27
N PRO A 236 26.82 -12.21 35.42
CA PRO A 236 28.23 -12.55 35.43
C PRO A 236 28.46 -13.94 34.82
N ARG A 237 29.36 -14.02 33.84
CA ARG A 237 29.86 -15.29 33.31
C ARG A 237 30.51 -16.06 34.47
N LYS A 238 30.00 -17.26 34.76
CA LYS A 238 30.68 -18.20 35.66
C LYS A 238 31.99 -18.64 35.00
N GLU A 239 33.11 -18.00 35.37
CA GLU A 239 34.44 -18.52 35.08
C GLU A 239 34.62 -19.84 35.85
N ARG A 240 34.81 -20.93 35.11
CA ARG A 240 35.24 -22.20 35.69
C ARG A 240 36.70 -22.03 36.10
N ALA A 241 36.95 -21.88 37.39
CA ALA A 241 38.29 -22.03 37.94
C ALA A 241 38.80 -23.45 37.65
N VAL A 242 39.81 -23.56 36.78
CA VAL A 242 40.63 -24.76 36.63
C VAL A 242 41.61 -24.74 37.80
N LEU A 243 41.34 -25.56 38.83
CA LEU A 243 42.34 -25.83 39.87
C LEU A 243 43.35 -26.83 39.29
N CYS A 244 44.52 -26.32 38.89
CA CYS A 244 45.74 -27.13 38.81
C CYS A 244 46.40 -27.10 40.19
N PHE A 245 46.53 -28.26 40.83
CA PHE A 245 47.60 -28.50 41.81
C PHE A 245 48.18 -29.90 41.61
N LEU A 246 49.51 -29.93 41.76
CA LEU A 246 50.48 -31.00 41.52
C LEU A 246 50.25 -32.25 42.36
#